data_AF-X0VKH1-F1
#
_entry.id   AF-X0VKH1-F1
#
_cell.length_a   1.000
_cell.length_b   1.000
_cell.length_c   1.000
_cell.angle_alpha   90.00
_cell.angle_beta   90.00
_cell.angle_gamma   90.00
#
_symmetry.space_group_name_H-M   'P 1'
#
loop_
_entity.id
_entity.type
_entity.pdbx_description
1 polymer ?
#
loop_
_entity_poly.entity_id
_entity_poly.type
_entity_poly.pdbx_seq_one_letter_code
_entity_poly.pdbx_strand_id
1 'polypeptide(L)'
;LIVNALPCSFNTVVMEAALEEGMNYQDLAGTLAFNVPFAKTVLADLDRTDKWEAAGLTALINTGISPGVTNVLVRAAAEELDICEKVIILLYESMKTKKFIPFWWSPEIAFHDMADRPTIFENGKYKTLEPFGNEEEYDFPDIGLRKMYAHQHEEAITLPRFIKGLKYVELKMGGSAAELAKSFYDFGLLSKKPVKVKGTEIIPLDVVLALASPAPSSAEEVREIIESGIETEEGSFNVIVEGKKSNKKIKYIYK
;
A
#
# COMPACT_ATOMS: atom_id res chain seq x y z
N LEU A 1 -18.48 11.30 13.95
CA LEU A 1 -17.43 10.55 13.25
C LEU A 1 -17.71 10.61 11.76
N ILE A 2 -16.77 11.12 10.96
CA ILE A 2 -16.78 11.01 9.50
C ILE A 2 -15.91 9.82 9.12
N VAL A 3 -16.46 8.88 8.34
CA VAL A 3 -15.73 7.74 7.78
C VAL A 3 -15.51 8.02 6.30
N ASN A 4 -14.27 8.31 5.94
CA ASN A 4 -13.84 8.66 4.60
C ASN A 4 -13.37 7.43 3.82
N ALA A 5 -14.20 6.99 2.88
CA ALA A 5 -13.88 5.95 1.89
C ALA A 5 -13.88 6.51 0.45
N LEU A 6 -13.68 7.83 0.31
CA LEU A 6 -13.52 8.50 -0.98
C LEU A 6 -12.07 8.30 -1.49
N PRO A 7 -11.77 8.64 -2.76
CA PRO A 7 -10.39 8.64 -3.26
C PRO A 7 -9.46 9.48 -2.38
N CYS A 8 -8.19 9.05 -2.24
CA CYS A 8 -7.21 9.66 -1.35
C CYS A 8 -6.95 11.16 -1.59
N SER A 9 -7.29 11.66 -2.77
CA SER A 9 -7.23 13.10 -3.12
C SER A 9 -8.21 13.96 -2.31
N PHE A 10 -9.26 13.36 -1.73
CA PHE A 10 -10.24 14.05 -0.89
C PHE A 10 -9.85 14.09 0.59
N ASN A 11 -8.88 13.29 1.03
CA ASN A 11 -8.57 13.11 2.46
C ASN A 11 -8.35 14.44 3.19
N THR A 12 -7.47 15.30 2.66
CA THR A 12 -7.19 16.60 3.29
C THR A 12 -8.45 17.47 3.43
N VAL A 13 -9.29 17.53 2.40
CA VAL A 13 -10.53 18.34 2.41
C VAL A 13 -11.52 17.78 3.43
N VAL A 14 -11.67 16.45 3.49
CA VAL A 14 -12.59 15.81 4.43
C VAL A 14 -12.08 15.91 5.88
N MET A 15 -10.77 15.80 6.10
CA MET A 15 -10.14 16.03 7.41
C MET A 15 -10.39 17.47 7.91
N GLU A 16 -10.29 18.45 7.01
CA GLU A 16 -10.55 19.86 7.34
C GLU A 16 -12.02 20.10 7.68
N ALA A 17 -12.94 19.57 6.87
CA ALA A 17 -14.37 19.62 7.17
C ALA A 17 -14.71 18.94 8.51
N ALA A 18 -14.06 17.81 8.83
CA ALA A 18 -14.25 17.12 10.11
C ALA A 18 -13.83 17.99 11.31
N LEU A 19 -12.69 18.69 11.21
CA LEU A 19 -12.24 19.63 12.25
C LEU A 19 -13.20 20.82 12.38
N GLU A 20 -13.66 21.41 11.27
CA GLU A 20 -14.59 22.54 11.26
C GLU A 20 -15.94 22.19 11.90
N GLU A 21 -16.45 20.98 11.62
CA GLU A 21 -17.74 20.50 12.14
C GLU A 21 -17.62 19.86 13.55
N GLY A 22 -16.43 19.85 14.15
CA GLY A 22 -16.26 19.30 15.50
C GLY A 22 -16.42 17.78 15.57
N MET A 23 -16.05 17.04 14.50
CA MET A 23 -16.25 15.60 14.38
C MET A 23 -14.94 14.83 14.34
N ASN A 24 -14.91 13.67 15.01
CA ASN A 24 -13.84 12.67 14.80
C ASN A 24 -13.79 12.23 13.33
N TYR A 25 -12.62 11.77 12.87
CA TYR A 25 -12.36 11.35 11.50
C TYR A 25 -11.74 9.96 11.43
N GLN A 26 -12.06 9.21 10.37
CA GLN A 26 -11.43 7.94 10.04
C GLN A 26 -11.29 7.81 8.52
N ASP A 27 -10.17 7.25 8.03
CA ASP A 27 -9.98 6.87 6.63
C ASP A 27 -9.31 5.51 6.45
N LEU A 28 -9.29 5.02 5.21
CA LEU A 28 -8.77 3.70 4.85
C LEU A 28 -7.36 3.73 4.24
N ALA A 29 -6.92 4.89 3.76
CA ALA A 29 -5.66 5.09 3.04
C ALA A 29 -5.18 6.53 3.23
N GLY A 30 -3.87 6.76 3.15
CA GLY A 30 -3.28 8.07 3.44
C GLY A 30 -3.51 9.08 2.32
N THR A 31 -3.36 10.39 2.63
CA THR A 31 -3.41 11.42 1.59
C THR A 31 -2.35 11.15 0.51
N LEU A 32 -2.75 11.23 -0.75
CA LEU A 32 -1.84 11.15 -1.89
C LEU A 32 -1.82 12.49 -2.63
N ALA A 33 -0.63 13.06 -2.75
CA ALA A 33 -0.36 14.27 -3.50
C ALA A 33 0.65 13.96 -4.60
N PHE A 34 0.19 14.03 -5.85
CA PHE A 34 1.03 13.83 -7.01
C PHE A 34 2.14 14.90 -7.06
N ASN A 35 3.36 14.49 -7.45
CA ASN A 35 4.56 15.34 -7.56
C ASN A 35 5.16 15.84 -6.22
N VAL A 36 4.73 15.31 -5.08
CA VAL A 36 5.37 15.53 -3.77
C VAL A 36 6.06 14.23 -3.36
N PRO A 37 7.26 14.26 -2.72
CA PRO A 37 7.87 13.03 -2.22
C PRO A 37 6.91 12.26 -1.30
N PHE A 38 6.68 10.98 -1.59
CA PHE A 38 5.66 10.17 -0.91
C PHE A 38 5.74 10.25 0.62
N ALA A 39 6.96 10.13 1.18
CA ALA A 39 7.19 10.24 2.62
C ALA A 39 6.68 11.57 3.21
N LYS A 40 6.84 12.68 2.48
CA LYS A 40 6.37 14.00 2.93
C LYS A 40 4.84 14.06 2.93
N THR A 41 4.20 13.48 1.93
CA THR A 41 2.74 13.45 1.84
C THR A 41 2.14 12.63 2.98
N VAL A 42 2.65 11.42 3.22
CA VAL A 42 2.15 10.54 4.30
C VAL A 42 2.38 11.17 5.69
N LEU A 43 3.54 11.81 5.90
CA LEU A 43 3.82 12.48 7.18
C LEU A 43 2.97 13.75 7.40
N ALA A 44 2.49 14.39 6.33
CA ALA A 44 1.69 15.62 6.44
C ALA A 44 0.37 15.38 7.19
N ASP A 45 -0.25 14.21 7.06
CA ASP A 45 -1.46 13.86 7.81
C ASP A 45 -1.14 13.71 9.30
N LEU A 46 -0.03 13.04 9.63
CA LEU A 46 0.43 12.88 11.01
C LEU A 46 0.89 14.21 11.65
N ASP A 47 1.46 15.12 10.87
CA ASP A 47 1.88 16.45 11.33
C ASP A 47 0.69 17.37 11.68
N ARG A 48 -0.56 16.94 11.44
CA ARG A 48 -1.78 17.65 11.90
C ARG A 48 -2.16 17.33 13.35
N THR A 49 -1.42 16.47 14.06
CA THR A 49 -1.76 15.97 15.42
C THR A 49 -2.16 17.11 16.37
N ASP A 50 -1.37 18.18 16.46
CA ASP A 50 -1.63 19.32 17.36
C ASP A 50 -3.01 19.98 17.11
N LYS A 51 -3.48 20.01 15.85
CA LYS A 51 -4.81 20.57 15.52
C LYS A 51 -5.95 19.70 16.06
N TRP A 52 -5.80 18.38 15.94
CA TRP A 52 -6.77 17.42 16.45
C TRP A 52 -6.82 17.43 17.98
N GLU A 53 -5.65 17.44 18.62
CA GLU A 53 -5.54 17.53 20.09
C GLU A 53 -6.14 18.84 20.63
N ALA A 54 -5.84 19.98 20.00
CA ALA A 54 -6.40 21.27 20.41
C ALA A 54 -7.93 21.34 20.28
N ALA A 55 -8.50 20.63 19.31
CA ALA A 55 -9.94 20.51 19.13
C ALA A 55 -10.59 19.47 20.07
N GLY A 56 -9.80 18.65 20.78
CA GLY A 56 -10.31 17.53 21.58
C GLY A 56 -10.92 16.42 20.73
N LEU A 57 -10.44 16.25 19.49
CA LEU A 57 -10.95 15.30 18.51
C LEU A 57 -9.89 14.25 18.13
N THR A 58 -10.33 13.16 17.55
CA THR A 58 -9.47 12.08 17.06
C THR A 58 -9.60 11.92 15.55
N ALA A 59 -8.46 11.87 14.86
CA ALA A 59 -8.34 11.32 13.52
C ALA A 59 -7.62 9.97 13.57
N LEU A 60 -8.31 8.92 13.13
CA LEU A 60 -7.76 7.58 12.98
C LEU A 60 -7.53 7.29 11.50
N ILE A 61 -6.31 7.51 11.04
CA ILE A 61 -5.95 7.34 9.63
C ILE A 61 -5.51 5.90 9.32
N ASN A 62 -5.54 5.52 8.04
CA ASN A 62 -4.97 4.29 7.52
C ASN A 62 -5.57 3.03 8.15
N THR A 63 -6.91 2.92 8.21
CA THR A 63 -7.60 1.79 8.86
C THR A 63 -8.03 0.68 7.90
N GLY A 64 -7.18 0.36 6.92
CA GLY A 64 -7.36 -0.79 6.02
C GLY A 64 -6.73 -2.08 6.57
N ILE A 65 -6.43 -3.01 5.65
CA ILE A 65 -5.60 -4.19 5.95
C ILE A 65 -4.14 -3.78 6.00
N SER A 66 -3.70 -3.15 4.92
CA SER A 66 -2.39 -2.54 4.74
C SER A 66 -2.69 -1.21 4.08
N PRO A 67 -2.32 -0.06 4.68
CA PRO A 67 -1.97 0.11 6.09
C PRO A 67 -3.18 -0.13 7.01
N GLY A 68 -2.92 -0.47 8.29
CA GLY A 68 -3.94 -0.70 9.31
C GLY A 68 -3.70 -1.97 10.13
N VAL A 69 -4.27 -3.10 9.72
CA VAL A 69 -4.04 -4.40 10.37
C VAL A 69 -2.54 -4.73 10.43
N THR A 70 -1.80 -4.47 9.35
CA THR A 70 -0.33 -4.58 9.32
C THR A 70 0.32 -3.79 10.46
N ASN A 71 -0.04 -2.52 10.64
CA ASN A 71 0.50 -1.67 11.69
C ASN A 71 0.20 -2.21 13.09
N VAL A 72 -1.02 -2.73 13.31
CA VAL A 72 -1.42 -3.33 14.59
C VAL A 72 -0.59 -4.60 14.87
N LEU A 73 -0.42 -5.47 13.89
CA LEU A 73 0.39 -6.69 14.04
C LEU A 73 1.86 -6.38 14.29
N VAL A 74 2.41 -5.41 13.57
CA VAL A 74 3.78 -4.93 13.81
C VAL A 74 3.91 -4.38 15.23
N ARG A 75 2.94 -3.56 15.68
CA ARG A 75 2.95 -2.99 17.03
C ARG A 75 2.87 -4.08 18.10
N ALA A 76 1.99 -5.07 17.94
CA ALA A 76 1.85 -6.18 18.88
C ALA A 76 3.16 -6.98 19.03
N ALA A 77 3.85 -7.30 17.93
CA ALA A 77 5.17 -7.94 18.02
C ALA A 77 6.25 -7.03 18.59
N ALA A 78 6.23 -5.74 18.26
CA ALA A 78 7.21 -4.79 18.78
C ALA A 78 7.12 -4.63 20.30
N GLU A 79 5.92 -4.73 20.90
CA GLU A 79 5.73 -4.69 22.35
C GLU A 79 6.29 -5.93 23.08
N GLU A 80 6.43 -7.05 22.37
CA GLU A 80 7.06 -8.26 22.90
C GLU A 80 8.60 -8.24 22.83
N LEU A 81 9.18 -7.25 22.16
CA LEU A 81 10.63 -7.11 21.95
C LEU A 81 11.20 -5.97 22.81
N ASP A 82 12.45 -6.11 23.25
CA ASP A 82 13.17 -4.98 23.86
C ASP A 82 13.54 -3.93 22.79
N ILE A 83 13.86 -4.40 21.57
CA ILE A 83 14.18 -3.58 20.40
C ILE A 83 13.59 -4.26 19.16
N CYS A 84 12.71 -3.57 18.45
CA CYS A 84 12.28 -3.95 17.10
C CYS A 84 13.27 -3.36 16.08
N GLU A 85 13.93 -4.21 15.29
CA GLU A 85 14.99 -3.78 14.36
C GLU A 85 14.54 -3.82 12.89
N LYS A 86 13.69 -4.76 12.50
CA LYS A 86 13.32 -4.95 11.09
C LYS A 86 11.87 -5.39 10.94
N VAL A 87 11.19 -4.82 9.95
CA VAL A 87 9.84 -5.17 9.53
C VAL A 87 9.84 -5.44 8.03
N ILE A 88 9.25 -6.56 7.61
CA ILE A 88 8.91 -6.83 6.22
C ILE A 88 7.43 -7.18 6.17
N ILE A 89 6.68 -6.49 5.32
CA ILE A 89 5.28 -6.79 5.02
C ILE A 89 5.23 -7.41 3.63
N LEU A 90 4.57 -8.55 3.49
CA LEU A 90 4.43 -9.29 2.25
C LEU A 90 2.95 -9.43 1.91
N LEU A 91 2.56 -8.89 0.76
CA LEU A 91 1.20 -8.97 0.24
C LEU A 91 1.21 -9.76 -1.07
N TYR A 92 0.74 -11.00 -1.05
CA TYR A 92 0.58 -11.80 -2.25
C TYR A 92 -0.90 -11.96 -2.55
N GLU A 93 -1.34 -11.53 -3.73
CA GLU A 93 -2.72 -11.68 -4.19
C GLU A 93 -2.73 -12.10 -5.67
N SER A 94 -3.29 -13.28 -5.92
CA SER A 94 -3.47 -13.82 -7.26
C SER A 94 -4.88 -14.36 -7.40
N MET A 95 -5.78 -13.49 -7.87
CA MET A 95 -7.13 -13.87 -8.25
C MET A 95 -7.30 -13.72 -9.75
N LYS A 96 -7.72 -14.82 -10.40
CA LYS A 96 -8.04 -14.87 -11.84
C LYS A 96 -9.45 -15.39 -11.99
N THR A 97 -10.25 -14.68 -12.78
CA THR A 97 -11.63 -15.07 -13.10
C THR A 97 -11.80 -15.10 -14.60
N LYS A 98 -12.88 -15.70 -15.10
CA LYS A 98 -13.17 -15.72 -16.54
C LYS A 98 -13.33 -14.32 -17.13
N LYS A 99 -13.77 -13.34 -16.33
CA LYS A 99 -13.79 -11.93 -16.70
C LYS A 99 -12.42 -11.34 -16.35
N PHE A 100 -11.81 -10.63 -17.30
CA PHE A 100 -10.55 -9.95 -17.03
C PHE A 100 -10.77 -8.79 -16.06
N ILE A 101 -10.32 -8.98 -14.83
CA ILE A 101 -10.36 -8.00 -13.74
C ILE A 101 -8.94 -7.95 -13.16
N PRO A 102 -8.13 -6.95 -13.55
CA PRO A 102 -6.74 -6.88 -13.11
C PRO A 102 -6.59 -6.44 -11.65
N PHE A 103 -7.59 -5.73 -11.10
CA PHE A 103 -7.59 -5.25 -9.72
C PHE A 103 -8.99 -5.33 -9.10
N TRP A 104 -9.04 -5.70 -7.82
CA TRP A 104 -10.26 -5.73 -6.99
C TRP A 104 -10.50 -4.45 -6.21
N TRP A 105 -9.63 -3.47 -6.43
CA TRP A 105 -9.62 -2.13 -5.86
C TRP A 105 -9.22 -1.14 -6.97
N SER A 106 -9.19 0.16 -6.66
CA SER A 106 -9.02 1.23 -7.66
C SER A 106 -7.85 0.98 -8.64
N PRO A 107 -8.14 0.70 -9.94
CA PRO A 107 -7.09 0.49 -10.94
C PRO A 107 -6.19 1.72 -11.14
N GLU A 108 -6.74 2.91 -10.95
CA GLU A 108 -6.00 4.17 -11.01
C GLU A 108 -4.90 4.20 -9.96
N ILE A 109 -5.26 3.96 -8.70
CA ILE A 109 -4.30 3.92 -7.59
C ILE A 109 -3.33 2.76 -7.80
N ALA A 110 -3.80 1.59 -8.20
CA ALA A 110 -2.96 0.41 -8.39
C ALA A 110 -1.85 0.61 -9.43
N PHE A 111 -2.19 1.11 -10.62
CA PHE A 111 -1.19 1.38 -11.64
C PHE A 111 -0.26 2.53 -11.26
N HIS A 112 -0.74 3.56 -10.55
CA HIS A 112 0.12 4.62 -10.03
C HIS A 112 1.13 4.09 -9.01
N ASP A 113 0.68 3.35 -8.00
CA ASP A 113 1.52 2.84 -6.91
C ASP A 113 2.53 1.81 -7.41
N MET A 114 2.14 0.96 -8.37
CA MET A 114 3.04 -0.01 -8.98
C MET A 114 4.06 0.63 -9.94
N ALA A 115 3.75 1.78 -10.53
CA ALA A 115 4.66 2.52 -11.41
C ALA A 115 5.60 3.47 -10.63
N ASP A 116 5.20 3.89 -9.44
CA ASP A 116 5.98 4.79 -8.60
C ASP A 116 7.16 4.06 -7.91
N ARG A 117 8.16 4.84 -7.52
CA ARG A 117 9.41 4.34 -6.93
C ARG A 117 9.18 3.97 -5.45
N PRO A 118 9.24 2.68 -5.06
CA PRO A 118 8.94 2.27 -3.70
C PRO A 118 9.87 2.91 -2.67
N THR A 119 9.31 3.45 -1.61
CA THR A 119 10.08 4.03 -0.50
C THR A 119 10.21 3.03 0.63
N ILE A 120 11.45 2.70 1.00
CA ILE A 120 11.78 1.90 2.18
C ILE A 120 12.37 2.80 3.27
N PHE A 121 12.34 2.33 4.51
CA PHE A 121 13.12 2.93 5.58
C PHE A 121 14.35 2.07 5.87
N GLU A 122 15.53 2.66 5.82
CA GLU A 122 16.78 1.97 6.13
C GLU A 122 17.74 2.86 6.92
N ASN A 123 18.14 2.39 8.11
CA ASN A 123 19.12 3.01 9.00
C ASN A 123 18.87 4.51 9.26
N GLY A 124 17.64 4.85 9.63
CA GLY A 124 17.27 6.24 9.96
C GLY A 124 16.94 7.12 8.76
N LYS A 125 16.90 6.57 7.54
CA LYS A 125 16.65 7.34 6.31
C LYS A 125 15.63 6.66 5.42
N TYR A 126 14.79 7.45 4.76
CA TYR A 126 13.96 6.98 3.66
C TYR A 126 14.81 6.84 2.40
N LYS A 127 14.65 5.73 1.67
CA LYS A 127 15.33 5.46 0.40
C LYS A 127 14.31 5.02 -0.63
N THR A 128 14.45 5.46 -1.87
CA THR A 128 13.61 5.03 -2.99
C THR A 128 14.30 3.95 -3.80
N LEU A 129 13.58 2.89 -4.12
CA LEU A 129 14.01 1.82 -5.02
C LEU A 129 13.48 2.05 -6.43
N GLU A 130 13.92 1.25 -7.40
CA GLU A 130 13.28 1.20 -8.71
C GLU A 130 11.93 0.46 -8.60
N PRO A 131 10.92 0.83 -9.42
CA PRO A 131 9.69 0.06 -9.54
C PRO A 131 9.99 -1.39 -9.90
N PHE A 132 9.30 -2.33 -9.25
CA PHE A 132 9.56 -3.77 -9.33
C PHE A 132 11.00 -4.18 -8.96
N GLY A 133 11.75 -3.32 -8.28
CA GLY A 133 13.08 -3.62 -7.77
C GLY A 133 13.06 -4.52 -6.54
N ASN A 134 14.26 -4.93 -6.11
CA ASN A 134 14.45 -5.84 -4.98
C ASN A 134 13.59 -7.12 -5.10
N GLU A 135 13.53 -7.66 -6.33
CA GLU A 135 12.85 -8.90 -6.68
C GLU A 135 13.45 -10.06 -5.87
N GLU A 136 12.59 -10.81 -5.20
CA GLU A 136 12.97 -12.02 -4.47
C GLU A 136 11.88 -13.08 -4.54
N GLU A 137 12.28 -14.35 -4.45
CA GLU A 137 11.34 -15.42 -4.17
C GLU A 137 11.23 -15.60 -2.66
N TYR A 138 10.01 -15.50 -2.15
CA TYR A 138 9.70 -15.74 -0.75
C TYR A 138 8.98 -17.08 -0.61
N ASP A 139 9.46 -17.93 0.30
CA ASP A 139 8.82 -19.20 0.62
C ASP A 139 7.71 -18.97 1.65
N PHE A 140 6.49 -18.78 1.16
CA PHE A 140 5.32 -18.63 2.00
C PHE A 140 4.96 -19.98 2.64
N PRO A 141 4.74 -20.05 3.97
CA PRO A 141 4.42 -21.32 4.64
C PRO A 141 3.18 -22.05 4.10
N ASP A 142 2.25 -21.31 3.51
CA ASP A 142 0.92 -21.69 3.08
C ASP A 142 0.79 -21.88 1.56
N ILE A 143 1.56 -21.12 0.76
CA ILE A 143 1.47 -21.16 -0.70
C ILE A 143 2.80 -21.49 -1.40
N GLY A 144 3.89 -21.65 -0.65
CA GLY A 144 5.23 -21.98 -1.16
C GLY A 144 5.93 -20.78 -1.80
N LEU A 145 6.94 -21.06 -2.65
CA LEU A 145 7.74 -20.03 -3.31
C LEU A 145 6.91 -19.13 -4.21
N ARG A 146 6.90 -17.83 -3.93
CA ARG A 146 6.29 -16.80 -4.78
C ARG A 146 7.22 -15.63 -4.98
N LYS A 147 7.15 -15.07 -6.19
CA LYS A 147 7.93 -13.89 -6.56
C LYS A 147 7.29 -12.64 -5.98
N MET A 148 8.13 -11.83 -5.34
CA MET A 148 7.76 -10.60 -4.64
C MET A 148 8.64 -9.45 -5.13
N TYR A 149 8.07 -8.26 -5.19
CA TYR A 149 8.76 -7.04 -5.59
C TYR A 149 8.55 -5.95 -4.56
N ALA A 150 9.52 -5.05 -4.38
CA ALA A 150 9.30 -3.87 -3.55
C ALA A 150 8.09 -3.06 -4.05
N HIS A 151 7.26 -2.59 -3.13
CA HIS A 151 6.06 -1.83 -3.45
C HIS A 151 5.90 -0.60 -2.54
N GLN A 152 5.37 0.48 -3.12
CA GLN A 152 5.20 1.75 -2.43
C GLN A 152 4.05 1.64 -1.42
N HIS A 153 4.29 2.02 -0.16
CA HIS A 153 3.27 1.92 0.88
C HIS A 153 3.54 2.78 2.12
N GLU A 154 2.49 3.13 2.87
CA GLU A 154 2.55 4.08 3.99
C GLU A 154 3.25 3.53 5.24
N GLU A 155 3.23 2.21 5.51
CA GLU A 155 3.85 1.61 6.70
C GLU A 155 5.35 1.84 6.74
N ALA A 156 6.01 1.80 5.57
CA ALA A 156 7.43 2.11 5.45
C ALA A 156 7.75 3.55 5.91
N ILE A 157 6.77 4.45 5.86
CA ILE A 157 6.91 5.84 6.29
C ILE A 157 6.46 6.04 7.74
N THR A 158 5.32 5.44 8.11
CA THR A 158 4.65 5.66 9.39
C THR A 158 5.28 4.87 10.54
N LEU A 159 5.62 3.59 10.34
CA LEU A 159 6.18 2.74 11.40
C LEU A 159 7.47 3.32 12.04
N PRO A 160 8.45 3.84 11.28
CA PRO A 160 9.65 4.46 11.84
C PRO A 160 9.38 5.62 12.82
N ARG A 161 8.22 6.28 12.70
CA ARG A 161 7.85 7.39 13.59
C ARG A 161 7.41 6.92 14.97
N PHE A 162 6.83 5.72 15.06
CA PHE A 162 6.21 5.21 16.29
C PHE A 162 6.97 4.05 16.94
N ILE A 163 7.79 3.33 16.18
CA ILE A 163 8.54 2.17 16.68
C ILE A 163 10.03 2.52 16.76
N LYS A 164 10.49 2.71 18.00
CA LYS A 164 11.89 3.05 18.29
C LYS A 164 12.81 1.86 17.99
N GLY A 165 13.98 2.15 17.44
CA GLY A 165 15.01 1.15 17.16
C GLY A 165 14.91 0.47 15.79
N LEU A 166 13.86 0.77 15.01
CA LEU A 166 13.74 0.29 13.64
C LEU A 166 14.95 0.70 12.81
N LYS A 167 15.47 -0.26 12.05
CA LYS A 167 16.58 -0.11 11.10
C LYS A 167 16.16 -0.43 9.69
N TYR A 168 15.11 -1.22 9.48
CA TYR A 168 14.64 -1.60 8.16
C TYR A 168 13.13 -1.77 8.13
N VAL A 169 12.45 -1.14 7.19
CA VAL A 169 11.04 -1.39 6.87
C VAL A 169 10.88 -1.42 5.35
N GLU A 170 10.31 -2.50 4.84
CA GLU A 170 9.98 -2.67 3.43
C GLU A 170 8.64 -3.38 3.30
N LEU A 171 7.86 -2.99 2.29
CA LEU A 171 6.70 -3.73 1.84
C LEU A 171 7.00 -4.33 0.47
N LYS A 172 6.62 -5.59 0.29
CA LYS A 172 6.69 -6.27 -0.99
C LYS A 172 5.32 -6.79 -1.41
N MET A 173 5.07 -6.75 -2.71
CA MET A 173 3.85 -7.27 -3.32
C MET A 173 4.16 -8.28 -4.41
N GLY A 174 3.30 -9.27 -4.57
CA GLY A 174 3.38 -10.28 -5.63
C GLY A 174 2.00 -10.70 -6.11
N GLY A 175 1.98 -11.61 -7.09
CA GLY A 175 0.76 -12.18 -7.66
C GLY A 175 0.37 -11.59 -9.02
N SER A 176 -0.80 -12.00 -9.52
CA SER A 176 -1.18 -11.80 -10.93
C SER A 176 -1.24 -10.32 -11.34
N ALA A 177 -1.76 -9.46 -10.46
CA ALA A 177 -1.83 -8.02 -10.70
C ALA A 177 -0.44 -7.38 -10.77
N ALA A 178 0.47 -7.78 -9.87
CA ALA A 178 1.85 -7.29 -9.87
C ALA A 178 2.61 -7.74 -11.13
N GLU A 179 2.42 -8.97 -11.60
CA GLU A 179 3.04 -9.48 -12.83
C GLU A 179 2.53 -8.78 -14.10
N LEU A 180 1.23 -8.48 -14.15
CA LEU A 180 0.63 -7.69 -15.23
C LEU A 180 1.21 -6.28 -15.26
N ALA A 181 1.20 -5.59 -14.11
CA ALA A 181 1.71 -4.24 -14.01
C ALA A 181 3.21 -4.17 -14.31
N LYS A 182 4.00 -5.17 -13.89
CA LYS A 182 5.42 -5.26 -14.27
C LYS A 182 5.58 -5.34 -15.78
N SER A 183 4.78 -6.17 -16.44
CA SER A 183 4.81 -6.30 -17.90
C SER A 183 4.47 -4.97 -18.59
N PHE A 184 3.50 -4.22 -18.05
CA PHE A 184 3.12 -2.90 -18.55
C PHE A 184 4.22 -1.86 -18.29
N TYR A 185 4.86 -1.91 -17.13
CA TYR A 185 5.97 -1.05 -16.77
C TYR A 185 7.18 -1.28 -17.68
N ASP A 186 7.58 -2.53 -17.88
CA ASP A 186 8.72 -2.92 -18.72
C ASP A 186 8.49 -2.50 -20.19
N PHE A 187 7.24 -2.54 -20.67
CA PHE A 187 6.88 -2.04 -22.00
C PHE A 187 6.83 -0.50 -22.09
N GLY A 188 6.78 0.20 -20.96
CA GLY A 188 6.63 1.66 -20.88
C GLY A 188 5.18 2.15 -20.90
N LEU A 189 4.20 1.24 -20.77
CA LEU A 189 2.78 1.60 -20.72
C LEU A 189 2.39 2.35 -19.44
N LEU A 190 3.13 2.17 -18.35
CA LEU A 190 2.89 2.92 -17.10
C LEU A 190 3.67 4.25 -17.03
N SER A 191 4.30 4.67 -18.13
CA SER A 191 5.04 5.93 -18.19
C SER A 191 4.11 7.14 -18.14
N LYS A 192 4.47 8.12 -17.30
CA LYS A 192 3.88 9.47 -17.27
C LYS A 192 4.50 10.42 -18.31
N LYS A 193 5.52 9.98 -19.06
CA LYS A 193 6.19 10.80 -20.08
C LYS A 193 5.46 10.68 -21.42
N PRO A 194 5.10 11.80 -22.09
CA PRO A 194 4.47 11.77 -23.40
C PRO A 194 5.31 11.06 -24.46
N VAL A 195 4.64 10.31 -25.34
CA VAL A 195 5.20 9.72 -26.55
C VAL A 195 4.43 10.20 -27.79
N LYS A 196 5.10 10.31 -28.93
CA LYS A 196 4.49 10.80 -30.18
C LYS A 196 3.94 9.64 -31.01
N VAL A 197 2.64 9.58 -31.19
CA VAL A 197 1.94 8.57 -32.01
C VAL A 197 1.24 9.28 -33.17
N LYS A 198 1.70 9.04 -34.40
CA LYS A 198 1.14 9.65 -35.63
C LYS A 198 0.99 11.18 -35.56
N GLY A 199 1.89 11.86 -34.85
CA GLY A 199 1.86 13.31 -34.71
C GLY A 199 1.25 13.84 -33.41
N THR A 200 0.52 13.02 -32.66
CA THR A 200 -0.14 13.39 -31.40
C THR A 200 0.69 12.96 -30.20
N GLU A 201 0.82 13.83 -29.20
CA GLU A 201 1.42 13.48 -27.91
C GLU A 201 0.41 12.74 -27.04
N ILE A 202 0.82 11.58 -26.51
CA ILE A 202 -0.01 10.70 -25.70
C ILE A 202 0.78 10.29 -24.47
N ILE A 203 0.19 10.36 -23.28
CA ILE A 203 0.76 9.76 -22.07
C ILE A 203 0.32 8.29 -22.04
N PRO A 204 1.26 7.31 -22.08
CA PRO A 204 0.90 5.89 -22.10
C PRO A 204 0.00 5.45 -20.94
N LEU A 205 0.28 5.94 -19.74
CA LEU A 205 -0.51 5.61 -18.55
C LEU A 205 -1.98 6.04 -18.70
N ASP A 206 -2.26 7.21 -19.25
CA ASP A 206 -3.63 7.69 -19.45
C ASP A 206 -4.43 6.75 -20.37
N VAL A 207 -3.77 6.15 -21.37
CA VAL A 207 -4.39 5.15 -22.25
C VAL A 207 -4.69 3.85 -21.49
N VAL A 208 -3.76 3.38 -20.66
CA VAL A 208 -3.98 2.20 -19.81
C VAL A 208 -5.17 2.44 -18.88
N LEU A 209 -5.22 3.59 -18.21
CA LEU A 209 -6.31 3.94 -17.30
C LEU A 209 -7.65 4.07 -18.02
N ALA A 210 -7.67 4.64 -19.24
CA ALA A 210 -8.88 4.74 -20.05
C ALA A 210 -9.41 3.37 -20.54
N LEU A 211 -8.55 2.35 -20.63
CA LEU A 211 -8.89 1.00 -21.06
C LEU A 211 -9.09 0.01 -19.91
N ALA A 212 -8.62 0.35 -18.70
CA ALA A 212 -8.71 -0.52 -17.54
C ALA A 212 -10.17 -0.76 -17.17
N SER A 213 -10.53 -2.04 -16.98
CA SER A 213 -11.82 -2.39 -16.38
C SER A 213 -11.91 -1.76 -14.99
N PRO A 214 -13.04 -1.13 -14.62
CA PRO A 214 -13.23 -0.65 -13.26
C PRO A 214 -13.20 -1.83 -12.28
N ALA A 215 -12.80 -1.55 -11.04
CA ALA A 215 -12.98 -2.51 -9.97
C ALA A 215 -14.49 -2.77 -9.74
N PRO A 216 -14.88 -4.00 -9.35
CA PRO A 216 -16.26 -4.29 -8.99
C PRO A 216 -16.72 -3.35 -7.87
N SER A 217 -17.90 -2.76 -8.05
CA SER A 217 -18.37 -1.65 -7.19
C SER A 217 -19.57 -2.01 -6.31
N SER A 218 -20.14 -3.20 -6.49
CA SER A 218 -21.26 -3.70 -5.70
C SER A 218 -21.04 -5.15 -5.26
N ALA A 219 -21.69 -5.54 -4.17
CA ALA A 219 -21.64 -6.92 -3.70
C ALA A 219 -22.27 -7.89 -4.73
N GLU A 220 -23.31 -7.45 -5.44
CA GLU A 220 -23.94 -8.20 -6.52
C GLU A 220 -22.96 -8.47 -7.66
N GLU A 221 -22.27 -7.43 -8.14
CA GLU A 221 -21.27 -7.58 -9.21
C GLU A 221 -20.13 -8.53 -8.79
N VAL A 222 -19.62 -8.37 -7.55
CA VAL A 222 -18.59 -9.28 -7.01
C VAL A 222 -19.10 -10.73 -7.00
N ARG A 223 -20.33 -10.98 -6.53
CA ARG A 223 -20.92 -12.32 -6.52
C ARG A 223 -21.06 -12.87 -7.94
N GLU A 224 -21.58 -12.10 -8.88
CA GLU A 224 -21.74 -12.53 -10.28
C GLU A 224 -20.41 -12.93 -10.91
N ILE A 225 -19.33 -12.16 -10.65
CA ILE A 225 -17.99 -12.47 -11.13
C ILE A 225 -17.50 -13.80 -10.54
N ILE A 226 -17.62 -13.96 -9.22
CA ILE A 226 -17.22 -15.19 -8.53
C ILE A 226 -18.01 -16.40 -9.06
N GLU A 227 -19.33 -16.26 -9.20
CA GLU A 227 -20.23 -17.29 -9.73
C GLU A 227 -19.95 -17.64 -11.20
N SER A 228 -19.46 -16.68 -12.01
CA SER A 228 -19.08 -16.92 -13.40
C SER A 228 -17.88 -17.88 -13.53
N GLY A 229 -17.07 -17.98 -12.48
CA GLY A 229 -15.99 -18.93 -12.32
C GLY A 229 -14.65 -18.28 -11.97
N ILE A 230 -14.05 -18.77 -10.89
CA ILE A 230 -12.68 -18.49 -10.45
C ILE A 230 -11.74 -19.51 -11.10
N GLU A 231 -10.71 -19.02 -11.79
CA GLU A 231 -9.65 -19.85 -12.39
C GLU A 231 -8.49 -20.06 -11.42
N THR A 232 -8.21 -19.06 -10.59
CA THR A 232 -7.18 -19.12 -9.54
C THR A 232 -7.60 -18.17 -8.43
N GLU A 233 -7.50 -18.64 -7.20
CA GLU A 233 -7.63 -17.82 -5.99
C GLU A 233 -6.53 -18.27 -5.04
N GLU A 234 -5.52 -17.42 -4.90
CA GLU A 234 -4.42 -17.62 -3.99
C GLU A 234 -4.05 -16.28 -3.38
N GLY A 235 -4.02 -16.22 -2.06
CA GLY A 235 -3.64 -15.02 -1.33
C GLY A 235 -2.82 -15.43 -0.12
N SER A 236 -1.79 -14.65 0.19
CA SER A 236 -1.07 -14.78 1.44
C SER A 236 -0.63 -13.40 1.91
N PHE A 237 -0.82 -13.17 3.20
CA PHE A 237 -0.51 -11.93 3.87
C PHE A 237 0.46 -12.26 4.99
N ASN A 238 1.69 -11.76 4.96
CA ASN A 238 2.66 -12.04 6.01
C ASN A 238 3.27 -10.76 6.58
N VAL A 239 3.29 -10.64 7.91
CA VAL A 239 3.99 -9.56 8.62
C VAL A 239 5.14 -10.16 9.41
N ILE A 240 6.35 -9.85 9.00
CA ILE A 240 7.59 -10.33 9.60
C ILE A 240 8.18 -9.24 10.45
N VAL A 241 8.37 -9.50 11.74
CA VAL A 241 8.98 -8.56 12.69
C VAL A 241 10.18 -9.23 13.35
N GLU A 242 11.35 -8.63 13.19
CA GLU A 242 12.61 -9.10 13.75
C GLU A 242 13.17 -8.08 14.73
N GLY A 243 13.73 -8.58 15.83
CA GLY A 243 14.34 -7.74 16.85
C GLY A 243 15.04 -8.55 17.92
N LYS A 244 15.17 -7.97 19.12
CA LYS A 244 15.87 -8.58 20.25
C LYS A 244 15.00 -8.59 21.51
N LYS A 245 15.08 -9.69 22.26
CA LYS A 245 14.55 -9.83 23.63
C LYS A 245 15.62 -10.53 24.48
N SER A 246 16.02 -9.94 25.59
CA SER A 246 17.10 -10.43 26.47
C SER A 246 18.38 -10.76 25.69
N ASN A 247 18.81 -9.86 24.79
CA ASN A 247 19.96 -10.01 23.88
C ASN A 247 19.91 -11.17 22.87
N LYS A 248 18.79 -11.89 22.77
CA LYS A 248 18.58 -12.93 21.76
C LYS A 248 17.79 -12.36 20.58
N LYS A 249 18.15 -12.76 19.36
CA LYS A 249 17.37 -12.44 18.16
C LYS A 249 16.06 -13.22 18.17
N ILE A 250 14.95 -12.52 17.95
CA ILE A 250 13.60 -13.09 17.87
C ILE A 250 12.97 -12.64 16.54
N LYS A 251 12.19 -13.54 15.94
CA LYS A 251 11.43 -13.30 14.72
C LYS A 251 9.98 -13.72 14.95
N TYR A 252 9.06 -12.79 14.74
CA TYR A 252 7.62 -13.04 14.67
C TYR A 252 7.20 -13.05 13.20
N ILE A 253 6.27 -13.95 12.86
CA ILE A 253 5.63 -14.02 11.55
C ILE A 253 4.13 -14.15 11.82
N TYR A 254 3.38 -13.14 11.44
CA TYR A 254 1.92 -13.21 11.38
C TYR A 254 1.48 -13.55 9.97
N LYS A 255 0.39 -14.31 9.87
CA LYS A 255 -0.24 -14.76 8.64
C LYS A 255 -1.75 -14.57 8.73
#